data_AF-A0AAN6XM70-F1
#
_entry.id   AF-A0AAN6XM70-F1
#
_cell.length_a   1.000
_cell.length_b   1.000
_cell.length_c   1.000
_cell.angle_alpha   90.00
_cell.angle_beta   90.00
_cell.angle_gamma   90.00
#
_symmetry.space_group_name_H-M   'P 1'
#
loop_
_entity.id
_entity.type
_entity.pdbx_description
1 polymer ?
#
loop_
_entity_poly.entity_id
_entity_poly.type
_entity_poly.pdbx_seq_one_letter_code
_entity_poly.pdbx_strand_id
1 'polypeptide(L)'
;MVDEVRAKISAASAKNREFLALLQQTDHAIPSLAQQRRLVADLEAEVKASDQRVAAVDRKRKKEFHEHEKYRDSVLKRFAYKATGKREKFEQRAAKEEQEYFEALQEEHRETEINKDVKLQLQQAKQVAADLERDVSRHNDVQRQLDELYGRVFGGPTPGYPEEDEQERVANAKTQAYQATKGKAEAETQVLKILGEGQLRMKRALGSMEEALMHSRRDMFGGGTFTDMMERNALSQAEREVMSANMLVMQAQRMSPMVRNLPQVTIDQGNLMMDVFFDNVFTDMAFHDKIKASRESVLRAAIAMDGQVAAARQRLHELEGELRMREQDMREAREKLQKVRESVFESVAGSTPPPAYEA
;
A
#
# COMPACT_ATOMS: atom_id res chain seq x y z
N MET A 1 -20.82 7.78 -49.22
CA MET A 1 -20.03 7.39 -48.03
C MET A 1 -19.13 8.53 -47.54
N VAL A 2 -18.27 9.13 -48.38
CA VAL A 2 -17.48 10.33 -48.01
C VAL A 2 -18.37 11.49 -47.54
N ASP A 3 -19.47 11.75 -48.25
CA ASP A 3 -20.42 12.83 -47.90
C ASP A 3 -21.15 12.58 -46.58
N GLU A 4 -21.33 11.31 -46.19
CA GLU A 4 -21.97 10.95 -44.93
C GLU A 4 -21.06 11.24 -43.74
N VAL A 5 -19.77 10.93 -43.86
CA VAL A 5 -18.76 11.27 -42.85
C VAL A 5 -18.64 12.79 -42.71
N ARG A 6 -18.59 13.53 -43.81
CA ARG A 6 -18.58 15.01 -43.79
C ARG A 6 -19.82 15.61 -43.11
N ALA A 7 -21.00 15.06 -43.36
CA ALA A 7 -22.23 15.49 -42.69
C ALA A 7 -22.19 15.23 -41.17
N LYS A 8 -21.68 14.05 -40.74
CA LYS A 8 -21.47 13.73 -39.31
C LYS A 8 -20.47 14.69 -38.65
N ILE A 9 -19.36 14.99 -39.32
CA ILE A 9 -18.35 15.95 -38.85
C ILE A 9 -18.96 17.35 -38.69
N SER A 10 -19.68 17.84 -39.69
CA SER A 10 -20.34 19.15 -39.65
C SER A 10 -21.33 19.25 -38.47
N ALA A 11 -22.18 18.23 -38.28
CA ALA A 11 -23.13 18.17 -37.17
C ALA A 11 -22.48 18.08 -35.78
N ALA A 12 -21.28 17.51 -35.69
CA ALA A 12 -20.53 17.34 -34.44
C ALA A 12 -19.60 18.51 -34.09
N SER A 13 -19.33 19.41 -35.03
CA SER A 13 -18.24 20.42 -34.94
C SER A 13 -18.37 21.37 -33.74
N ALA A 14 -19.59 21.85 -33.44
CA ALA A 14 -19.83 22.74 -32.30
C ALA A 14 -19.51 22.06 -30.96
N LYS A 15 -19.96 20.81 -30.77
CA LYS A 15 -19.70 20.02 -29.55
C LYS A 15 -18.23 19.66 -29.42
N ASN A 16 -17.55 19.35 -30.53
CA ASN A 16 -16.12 19.07 -30.53
C ASN A 16 -15.32 20.25 -29.95
N ARG A 17 -15.59 21.48 -30.42
CA ARG A 17 -14.92 22.69 -29.91
C ARG A 17 -15.23 22.95 -28.44
N GLU A 18 -16.47 22.75 -28.02
CA GLU A 18 -16.88 22.89 -26.62
C GLU A 18 -16.11 21.92 -25.70
N PHE A 19 -16.03 20.65 -26.07
CA PHE A 19 -15.33 19.64 -25.29
C PHE A 19 -13.82 19.91 -25.21
N LEU A 20 -13.17 20.29 -26.32
CA LEU A 20 -11.75 20.64 -26.30
C LEU A 20 -11.46 21.85 -25.40
N ALA A 21 -12.31 22.87 -25.43
CA ALA A 21 -12.15 24.03 -24.55
C ALA A 21 -12.29 23.65 -23.07
N LEU A 22 -13.24 22.77 -22.74
CA LEU A 22 -13.43 22.26 -21.37
C LEU A 22 -12.26 21.38 -20.90
N LEU A 23 -11.71 20.54 -21.78
CA LEU A 23 -10.52 19.75 -21.47
C LEU A 23 -9.33 20.67 -21.18
N GLN A 24 -9.10 21.70 -22.01
CA GLN A 24 -8.02 22.66 -21.79
C GLN A 24 -8.17 23.41 -20.45
N GLN A 25 -9.39 23.78 -20.05
CA GLN A 25 -9.65 24.41 -18.75
C GLN A 25 -9.33 23.49 -17.56
N THR A 26 -9.48 22.18 -17.73
CA THR A 26 -9.37 21.18 -16.64
C THR A 26 -8.08 20.36 -16.67
N ASP A 27 -7.19 20.61 -17.64
CA ASP A 27 -5.97 19.84 -17.87
C ASP A 27 -5.02 19.82 -16.66
N HIS A 28 -4.97 20.92 -15.91
CA HIS A 28 -4.14 21.06 -14.71
C HIS A 28 -4.63 20.20 -13.52
N ALA A 29 -5.89 19.77 -13.51
CA ALA A 29 -6.52 19.17 -12.33
C ALA A 29 -5.89 17.83 -11.93
N ILE A 30 -5.53 16.98 -12.90
CA ILE A 30 -4.93 15.65 -12.64
C ILE A 30 -3.55 15.75 -11.95
N PRO A 31 -2.55 16.48 -12.51
CA PRO A 31 -1.26 16.62 -11.85
C PRO A 31 -1.35 17.39 -10.52
N SER A 32 -2.20 18.42 -10.45
CA SER A 32 -2.42 19.17 -9.20
C SER A 32 -3.04 18.29 -8.10
N LEU A 33 -4.00 17.42 -8.44
CA LEU A 33 -4.59 16.48 -7.47
C LEU A 33 -3.54 15.49 -6.94
N ALA A 34 -2.67 14.97 -7.81
CA ALA A 34 -1.61 14.06 -7.41
C ALA A 34 -0.63 14.73 -6.43
N GLN A 35 -0.23 15.98 -6.69
CA GLN A 35 0.60 16.76 -5.78
C GLN A 35 -0.12 17.04 -4.46
N GLN A 36 -1.40 17.42 -4.52
CA GLN A 36 -2.19 17.75 -3.34
C GLN A 36 -2.40 16.53 -2.43
N ARG A 37 -2.61 15.34 -3.00
CA ARG A 37 -2.72 14.09 -2.24
C ARG A 37 -1.44 13.75 -1.48
N ARG A 38 -0.26 14.07 -2.05
CA ARG A 38 1.02 13.91 -1.34
C ARG A 38 1.11 14.86 -0.15
N LEU A 39 0.77 16.14 -0.36
CA LEU A 39 0.72 17.12 0.73
C LEU A 39 -0.23 16.69 1.86
N VAL A 40 -1.42 16.17 1.52
CA VAL A 40 -2.36 15.63 2.51
C VAL A 40 -1.73 14.48 3.30
N ALA A 41 -1.08 13.53 2.63
CA ALA A 41 -0.42 12.41 3.30
C ALA A 41 0.72 12.87 4.23
N ASP A 42 1.53 13.83 3.80
CA ASP A 42 2.61 14.42 4.59
C ASP A 42 2.05 15.13 5.84
N LEU A 43 1.00 15.93 5.68
CA LEU A 43 0.32 16.61 6.79
C LEU A 43 -0.37 15.62 7.74
N GLU A 44 -0.93 14.50 7.26
CA GLU A 44 -1.48 13.45 8.12
C GLU A 44 -0.39 12.79 8.98
N ALA A 45 0.78 12.54 8.40
CA ALA A 45 1.94 12.04 9.14
C ALA A 45 2.43 13.08 10.17
N GLU A 46 2.44 14.35 9.81
CA GLU A 46 2.83 15.44 10.71
C GLU A 46 1.84 15.65 11.86
N VAL A 47 0.53 15.59 11.61
CA VAL A 47 -0.51 15.60 12.65
C VAL A 47 -0.28 14.46 13.63
N LYS A 48 -0.04 13.24 13.14
CA LYS A 48 0.23 12.08 13.99
C LYS A 48 1.47 12.28 14.85
N ALA A 49 2.54 12.82 14.29
CA ALA A 49 3.77 13.13 15.03
C ALA A 49 3.56 14.25 16.06
N SER A 50 2.82 15.29 15.69
CA SER A 50 2.48 16.42 16.57
C SER A 50 1.56 15.98 17.73
N ASP A 51 0.57 15.13 17.47
CA ASP A 51 -0.30 14.56 18.53
C ASP A 51 0.53 13.76 19.54
N GLN A 52 1.56 13.02 19.08
CA GLN A 52 2.49 12.32 19.98
C GLN A 52 3.34 13.29 20.81
N ARG A 53 3.81 14.39 20.22
CA ARG A 53 4.57 15.43 20.94
C ARG A 53 3.71 16.11 22.01
N VAL A 54 2.50 16.54 21.66
CA VAL A 54 1.54 17.13 22.62
C VAL A 54 1.26 16.15 23.77
N ALA A 55 1.03 14.87 23.47
CA ALA A 55 0.81 13.87 24.51
C ALA A 55 2.05 13.65 25.42
N ALA A 56 3.26 13.74 24.86
CA ALA A 56 4.50 13.63 25.64
C ALA A 56 4.71 14.83 26.56
N VAL A 57 4.50 16.05 26.05
CA VAL A 57 4.67 17.29 26.82
C VAL A 57 3.57 17.46 27.87
N ASP A 58 2.32 17.08 27.60
CA ASP A 58 1.26 17.05 28.62
C ASP A 58 1.59 16.07 29.76
N ARG A 59 2.17 14.90 29.45
CA ARG A 59 2.66 13.97 30.49
C ARG A 59 3.78 14.60 31.32
N LYS A 60 4.73 15.29 30.69
CA LYS A 60 5.81 16.01 31.38
C LYS A 60 5.22 17.09 32.28
N ARG A 61 4.36 17.96 31.77
CA ARG A 61 3.68 19.01 32.54
C ARG A 61 2.94 18.46 33.75
N LYS A 62 2.18 17.35 33.61
CA LYS A 62 1.49 16.70 34.74
C LYS A 62 2.47 16.19 35.80
N LYS A 63 3.63 15.68 35.39
CA LYS A 63 4.69 15.24 36.30
C LYS A 63 5.28 16.43 37.06
N GLU A 64 5.74 17.46 36.35
CA GLU A 64 6.35 18.66 36.94
C GLU A 64 5.35 19.41 37.84
N PHE A 65 4.07 19.45 37.47
CA PHE A 65 3.00 20.01 38.31
C PHE A 65 2.88 19.29 39.66
N HIS A 66 2.91 17.95 39.65
CA HIS A 66 2.82 17.14 40.87
C HIS A 66 4.07 17.27 41.75
N GLU A 67 5.25 17.39 41.13
CA GLU A 67 6.52 17.61 41.83
C GLU A 67 6.54 19.00 42.49
N HIS A 68 6.13 20.04 41.77
CA HIS A 68 5.91 21.39 42.27
C HIS A 68 4.90 21.44 43.44
N GLU A 69 3.71 20.84 43.28
CA GLU A 69 2.66 20.80 44.31
C GLU A 69 3.16 20.12 45.59
N LYS A 70 3.78 18.94 45.46
CA LYS A 70 4.37 18.20 46.60
C LYS A 70 5.48 18.97 47.30
N TYR A 71 6.25 19.77 46.59
CA TYR A 71 7.34 20.53 47.18
C TYR A 71 6.82 21.79 47.90
N ARG A 72 5.86 22.48 47.27
CA ARG A 72 5.19 23.68 47.83
C ARG A 72 4.44 23.36 49.13
N ASP A 73 3.65 22.29 49.14
CA ASP A 73 2.67 22.03 50.20
C ASP A 73 3.22 21.15 51.34
N SER A 74 4.48 20.70 51.27
CA SER A 74 5.06 19.85 52.30
C SER A 74 5.53 20.65 53.53
N VAL A 75 4.64 20.75 54.53
CA VAL A 75 4.92 21.36 55.84
C VAL A 75 6.05 20.65 56.58
N LEU A 76 6.13 19.31 56.51
CA LEU A 76 7.18 18.49 57.13
C LEU A 76 8.57 18.74 56.52
N LYS A 77 8.68 18.82 55.19
CA LYS A 77 9.94 19.19 54.52
C LYS A 77 10.36 20.60 54.92
N ARG A 78 9.42 21.56 54.90
CA ARG A 78 9.67 22.95 55.31
C ARG A 78 10.19 23.03 56.76
N PHE A 79 9.62 22.26 57.68
CA PHE A 79 10.08 22.19 59.07
C PHE A 79 11.46 21.53 59.21
N ALA A 80 11.73 20.42 58.52
CA ALA A 80 13.02 19.73 58.58
C ALA A 80 14.18 20.58 58.03
N TYR A 81 13.97 21.30 56.93
CA TYR A 81 14.97 22.22 56.38
C TYR A 81 15.17 23.46 57.27
N LYS A 82 14.12 23.92 57.98
CA LYS A 82 14.22 24.99 58.98
C LYS A 82 14.99 24.56 60.23
N ALA A 83 14.71 23.36 60.75
CA ALA A 83 15.36 22.81 61.94
C ALA A 83 16.86 22.50 61.73
N THR A 84 17.27 22.23 60.49
CA THR A 84 18.67 21.95 60.12
C THR A 84 19.43 23.19 59.62
N GLY A 85 18.83 24.38 59.66
CA GLY A 85 19.45 25.63 59.21
C GLY A 85 19.63 25.77 57.69
N LYS A 86 18.99 24.93 56.87
CA LYS A 86 19.15 24.85 55.41
C LYS A 86 18.00 25.50 54.64
N ARG A 87 17.38 26.55 55.20
CA ARG A 87 16.19 27.20 54.61
C ARG A 87 16.40 27.66 53.17
N GLU A 88 17.55 28.26 52.88
CA GLU A 88 17.90 28.74 51.54
C GLU A 88 17.93 27.62 50.49
N LYS A 89 18.38 26.41 50.86
CA LYS A 89 18.36 25.23 49.97
C LYS A 89 16.95 24.73 49.67
N PHE A 90 16.00 24.93 50.58
CA PHE A 90 14.60 24.60 50.33
C PHE A 90 13.97 25.60 49.37
N GLU A 91 14.22 26.91 49.56
CA GLU A 91 13.73 27.98 48.69
C GLU A 91 14.32 27.86 47.26
N GLN A 92 15.62 27.55 47.13
CA GLN A 92 16.25 27.28 45.82
C GLN A 92 15.63 26.08 45.10
N ARG A 93 15.30 25.00 45.82
CA ARG A 93 14.64 23.83 45.22
C ARG A 93 13.20 24.13 44.84
N ALA A 94 12.44 24.84 45.68
CA ALA A 94 11.07 25.25 45.35
C ALA A 94 11.03 26.14 44.10
N ALA A 95 11.96 27.11 43.98
CA ALA A 95 12.08 27.96 42.80
C ALA A 95 12.45 27.18 41.54
N LYS A 96 13.31 26.16 41.65
CA LYS A 96 13.67 25.28 40.53
C LYS A 96 12.48 24.45 40.03
N GLU A 97 11.71 23.85 40.94
CA GLU A 97 10.51 23.07 40.59
C GLU A 97 9.41 23.96 39.97
N GLU A 98 9.27 25.21 40.44
CA GLU A 98 8.38 26.20 39.83
C GLU A 98 8.82 26.56 38.40
N GLN A 99 10.12 26.80 38.20
CA GLN A 99 10.68 27.05 36.87
C GLN A 99 10.45 25.87 35.91
N GLU A 100 10.76 24.65 36.34
CA GLU A 100 10.57 23.43 35.53
C GLU A 100 9.10 23.22 35.14
N TYR A 101 8.16 23.52 36.04
CA TYR A 101 6.73 23.52 35.73
C TYR A 101 6.33 24.59 34.70
N PHE A 102 6.79 25.84 34.86
CA PHE A 102 6.49 26.91 33.90
C PHE A 102 7.09 26.65 32.52
N GLU A 103 8.31 26.10 32.45
CA GLU A 103 8.92 25.68 31.19
C GLU A 103 8.10 24.58 30.50
N ALA A 104 7.65 23.56 31.26
CA ALA A 104 6.79 22.50 30.73
C ALA A 104 5.41 23.02 30.27
N LEU A 105 4.85 24.03 30.95
CA LEU A 105 3.59 24.68 30.57
C LEU A 105 3.74 25.49 29.28
N GLN A 106 4.85 26.24 29.13
CA GLN A 106 5.13 27.01 27.91
C GLN A 106 5.38 26.08 26.72
N GLU A 107 6.10 24.98 26.94
CA GLU A 107 6.33 23.93 25.95
C GLU A 107 5.01 23.28 25.49
N GLU A 108 4.12 22.95 26.43
CA GLU A 108 2.79 22.39 26.11
C GLU A 108 1.98 23.35 25.26
N HIS A 109 1.93 24.62 25.65
CA HIS A 109 1.18 25.63 24.91
C HIS A 109 1.71 25.77 23.48
N ARG A 110 3.04 25.86 23.32
CA ARG A 110 3.68 25.95 22.00
C ARG A 110 3.36 24.75 21.12
N GLU A 111 3.52 23.52 21.62
CA GLU A 111 3.24 22.31 20.84
C GLU A 111 1.73 22.19 20.52
N THR A 112 0.86 22.67 21.41
CA THR A 112 -0.58 22.70 21.18
C THR A 112 -0.96 23.67 20.05
N GLU A 113 -0.38 24.86 20.00
CA GLU A 113 -0.62 25.81 18.90
C GLU A 113 -0.09 25.27 17.57
N ILE A 114 1.12 24.69 17.55
CA ILE A 114 1.66 24.01 16.36
C ILE A 114 0.70 22.89 15.90
N ASN A 115 0.18 22.08 16.82
CA ASN A 115 -0.76 21.01 16.49
C ASN A 115 -2.06 21.54 15.86
N LYS A 116 -2.60 22.65 16.38
CA LYS A 116 -3.78 23.32 15.82
C LYS A 116 -3.51 23.83 14.41
N ASP A 117 -2.37 24.47 14.19
CA ASP A 117 -1.99 25.03 12.90
C ASP A 117 -1.84 23.93 11.84
N VAL A 118 -1.15 22.83 12.17
CA VAL A 118 -0.98 21.69 11.25
C VAL A 118 -2.34 21.03 10.95
N LYS A 119 -3.24 20.91 11.93
CA LYS A 119 -4.60 20.39 11.72
C LYS A 119 -5.43 21.30 10.81
N LEU A 120 -5.29 22.62 10.95
CA LEU A 120 -5.95 23.60 10.08
C LEU A 120 -5.43 23.50 8.64
N GLN A 121 -4.11 23.41 8.46
CA GLN A 121 -3.48 23.20 7.16
C GLN A 121 -3.95 21.90 6.51
N LEU A 122 -4.07 20.81 7.27
CA LEU A 122 -4.60 19.53 6.78
C LEU A 122 -6.06 19.69 6.31
N GLN A 123 -6.89 20.41 7.07
CA GLN A 123 -8.28 20.64 6.69
C GLN A 123 -8.38 21.44 5.38
N GLN A 124 -7.60 22.52 5.25
CA GLN A 124 -7.53 23.32 4.02
C GLN A 124 -7.02 22.47 2.85
N ALA A 125 -5.97 21.68 3.07
CA ALA A 125 -5.41 20.82 2.04
C ALA A 125 -6.43 19.77 1.56
N LYS A 126 -7.25 19.22 2.45
CA LYS A 126 -8.35 18.31 2.11
C LYS A 126 -9.47 18.99 1.32
N GLN A 127 -9.79 20.25 1.61
CA GLN A 127 -10.78 21.01 0.84
C GLN A 127 -10.29 21.22 -0.60
N VAL A 128 -9.04 21.67 -0.78
CA VAL A 128 -8.44 21.83 -2.12
C VAL A 128 -8.40 20.50 -2.88
N ALA A 129 -8.09 19.38 -2.19
CA ALA A 129 -8.12 18.06 -2.81
C ALA A 129 -9.53 17.69 -3.32
N ALA A 130 -10.58 17.98 -2.55
CA ALA A 130 -11.96 17.73 -2.94
C ALA A 130 -12.40 18.59 -4.14
N ASP A 131 -11.90 19.82 -4.25
CA ASP A 131 -12.16 20.70 -5.40
C ASP A 131 -11.48 20.14 -6.66
N LEU A 132 -10.21 19.77 -6.55
CA LEU A 132 -9.46 19.14 -7.63
C LEU A 132 -10.06 17.80 -8.06
N GLU A 133 -10.62 17.00 -7.14
CA GLU A 133 -11.34 15.76 -7.47
C GLU A 133 -12.57 16.02 -8.33
N ARG A 134 -13.30 17.12 -8.09
CA ARG A 134 -14.44 17.52 -8.93
C ARG A 134 -13.98 17.90 -10.33
N ASP A 135 -12.89 18.65 -10.44
CA ASP A 135 -12.33 19.03 -11.75
C ASP A 135 -11.78 17.82 -12.52
N VAL A 136 -11.13 16.87 -11.84
CA VAL A 136 -10.71 15.60 -12.44
C VAL A 136 -11.92 14.78 -12.91
N SER A 137 -13.00 14.72 -12.13
CA SER A 137 -14.23 14.04 -12.56
C SER A 137 -14.78 14.69 -13.83
N ARG A 138 -14.88 16.02 -13.85
CA ARG A 138 -15.35 16.78 -15.00
C ARG A 138 -14.47 16.56 -16.23
N HIS A 139 -13.15 16.59 -16.06
CA HIS A 139 -12.19 16.31 -17.14
C HIS A 139 -12.41 14.92 -17.74
N ASN A 140 -12.51 13.90 -16.89
CA ASN A 140 -12.75 12.52 -17.33
C ASN A 140 -14.10 12.32 -18.02
N ASP A 141 -15.15 12.98 -17.53
CA ASP A 141 -16.47 12.91 -18.14
C ASP A 141 -16.53 13.62 -19.50
N VAL A 142 -15.85 14.75 -19.66
CA VAL A 142 -15.72 15.43 -20.96
C VAL A 142 -14.88 14.59 -21.93
N GLN A 143 -13.76 14.01 -21.46
CA GLN A 143 -12.95 13.11 -22.29
C GLN A 143 -13.77 11.93 -22.81
N ARG A 144 -14.60 11.32 -21.94
CA ARG A 144 -15.50 10.23 -22.35
C ARG A 144 -16.51 10.69 -23.41
N GLN A 145 -17.12 11.85 -23.23
CA GLN A 145 -18.07 12.40 -24.20
C GLN A 145 -17.41 12.73 -25.54
N LEU A 146 -16.15 13.19 -25.52
CA LEU A 146 -15.36 13.43 -26.72
C LEU A 146 -15.04 12.11 -27.43
N ASP A 147 -14.62 11.09 -26.69
CA ASP A 147 -14.35 9.75 -27.23
C ASP A 147 -15.64 9.14 -27.85
N GLU A 148 -16.80 9.29 -27.20
CA GLU A 148 -18.10 8.88 -27.75
C GLU A 148 -18.53 9.68 -28.98
N LEU A 149 -18.21 10.97 -29.03
CA LEU A 149 -18.43 11.80 -30.22
C LEU A 149 -17.58 11.28 -31.38
N TYR A 150 -16.29 11.06 -31.15
CA TYR A 150 -15.38 10.52 -32.15
C TYR A 150 -15.76 9.11 -32.58
N GLY A 151 -16.16 8.22 -31.67
CA GLY A 151 -16.64 6.88 -32.01
C GLY A 151 -17.90 6.87 -32.87
N ARG A 152 -18.77 7.90 -32.79
CA ARG A 152 -19.93 8.04 -33.68
C ARG A 152 -19.57 8.61 -35.05
N VAL A 153 -18.54 9.45 -35.12
CA VAL A 153 -18.12 10.13 -36.36
C VAL A 153 -17.18 9.26 -37.18
N PHE A 154 -16.25 8.58 -36.52
CA PHE A 154 -15.16 7.78 -37.09
C PHE A 154 -15.28 6.28 -36.78
N GLY A 155 -16.41 5.83 -36.21
CA GLY A 155 -16.63 4.42 -35.89
C GLY A 155 -16.82 3.57 -37.15
N GLY A 156 -15.73 2.99 -37.64
CA GLY A 156 -15.70 2.21 -38.88
C GLY A 156 -14.85 2.90 -39.94
N PRO A 157 -14.78 2.36 -41.17
CA PRO A 157 -13.98 2.96 -42.22
C PRO A 157 -14.37 4.44 -42.43
N THR A 158 -13.36 5.30 -42.56
CA THR A 158 -13.54 6.73 -42.79
C THR A 158 -13.16 7.12 -44.24
N PRO A 159 -13.97 6.78 -45.28
CA PRO A 159 -13.68 7.12 -46.67
C PRO A 159 -13.34 8.60 -46.87
N GLY A 160 -12.20 8.86 -47.51
CA GLY A 160 -11.68 10.22 -47.72
C GLY A 160 -10.67 10.67 -46.67
N TYR A 161 -10.44 9.88 -45.62
CA TYR A 161 -9.53 10.17 -44.52
C TYR A 161 -8.69 8.93 -44.10
N PRO A 162 -7.91 8.32 -45.02
CA PRO A 162 -7.17 7.07 -44.75
C PRO A 162 -6.09 7.21 -43.66
N GLU A 163 -5.60 8.42 -43.43
CA GLU A 163 -4.65 8.70 -42.34
C GLU A 163 -5.32 8.54 -40.95
N GLU A 164 -6.61 8.86 -40.84
CA GLU A 164 -7.38 8.68 -39.60
C GLU A 164 -7.58 7.19 -39.30
N ASP A 165 -7.98 6.40 -40.32
CA ASP A 165 -8.12 4.94 -40.22
C ASP A 165 -6.80 4.28 -39.77
N GLU A 166 -5.66 4.71 -40.31
CA GLU A 166 -4.35 4.17 -39.93
C GLU A 166 -3.99 4.51 -38.48
N GLN A 167 -4.19 5.77 -38.06
CA GLN A 167 -3.93 6.16 -36.66
C GLN A 167 -4.88 5.45 -35.69
N GLU A 168 -6.12 5.19 -36.07
CA GLU A 168 -7.06 4.43 -35.24
C GLU A 168 -6.55 3.00 -35.03
N ARG A 169 -6.07 2.34 -36.08
CA ARG A 169 -5.46 0.99 -35.97
C ARG A 169 -4.25 0.99 -35.05
N VAL A 170 -3.36 1.98 -35.18
CA VAL A 170 -2.18 2.12 -34.32
C VAL A 170 -2.58 2.33 -32.86
N ALA A 171 -3.50 3.26 -32.57
CA ALA A 171 -3.96 3.55 -31.22
C ALA A 171 -4.67 2.35 -30.57
N ASN A 172 -5.47 1.61 -31.35
CA ASN A 172 -6.12 0.38 -30.90
C ASN A 172 -5.10 -0.70 -30.57
N ALA A 173 -4.10 -0.93 -31.43
CA ALA A 173 -3.04 -1.90 -31.16
C ALA A 173 -2.24 -1.56 -29.90
N LYS A 174 -1.89 -0.27 -29.70
CA LYS A 174 -1.19 0.19 -28.48
C LYS A 174 -2.06 0.07 -27.23
N THR A 175 -3.36 0.37 -27.32
CA THR A 175 -4.32 0.19 -26.22
C THR A 175 -4.43 -1.29 -25.82
N GLN A 176 -4.54 -2.20 -26.79
CA GLN A 176 -4.58 -3.64 -26.52
C GLN A 176 -3.29 -4.14 -25.86
N ALA A 177 -2.13 -3.68 -26.33
CA ALA A 177 -0.84 -4.02 -25.72
C ALA A 177 -0.75 -3.53 -24.26
N TYR A 178 -1.17 -2.29 -23.99
CA TYR A 178 -1.24 -1.75 -22.63
C TYR A 178 -2.17 -2.59 -21.73
N GLN A 179 -3.39 -2.89 -22.19
CA GLN A 179 -4.35 -3.70 -21.43
C GLN A 179 -3.82 -5.10 -21.14
N ALA A 180 -3.16 -5.74 -22.11
CA ALA A 180 -2.55 -7.05 -21.92
C ALA A 180 -1.43 -7.02 -20.86
N THR A 181 -0.55 -6.02 -20.89
CA THR A 181 0.51 -5.85 -19.88
C THR A 181 -0.09 -5.53 -18.50
N LYS A 182 -1.12 -4.67 -18.45
CA LYS A 182 -1.83 -4.34 -17.21
C LYS A 182 -2.44 -5.58 -16.55
N GLY A 183 -3.14 -6.41 -17.33
CA GLY A 183 -3.72 -7.65 -16.83
C GLY A 183 -2.66 -8.62 -16.26
N LYS A 184 -1.47 -8.69 -16.89
CA LYS A 184 -0.34 -9.47 -16.35
C LYS A 184 0.18 -8.89 -15.03
N ALA A 185 0.34 -7.57 -14.95
CA ALA A 185 0.81 -6.90 -13.72
C ALA A 185 -0.17 -7.09 -12.55
N GLU A 186 -1.48 -7.00 -12.81
CA GLU A 186 -2.53 -7.24 -11.82
C GLU A 186 -2.53 -8.70 -11.34
N ALA A 187 -2.41 -9.66 -12.26
CA ALA A 187 -2.28 -11.08 -11.92
C ALA A 187 -1.04 -11.34 -11.06
N GLU A 188 0.12 -10.77 -11.42
CA GLU A 188 1.37 -10.94 -10.67
C GLU A 188 1.32 -10.26 -9.29
N THR A 189 0.61 -9.13 -9.17
CA THR A 189 0.34 -8.47 -7.87
C THR A 189 -0.45 -9.40 -6.94
N GLN A 190 -1.48 -10.06 -7.47
CA GLN A 190 -2.26 -11.02 -6.69
C GLN A 190 -1.44 -12.27 -6.32
N VAL A 191 -0.58 -12.75 -7.22
CA VAL A 191 0.40 -13.83 -6.94
C VAL A 191 1.31 -13.44 -5.79
N LEU A 192 1.89 -12.23 -5.82
CA LEU A 192 2.76 -11.74 -4.77
C LEU A 192 2.04 -11.70 -3.40
N LYS A 193 0.78 -11.27 -3.38
CA LYS A 193 -0.04 -11.28 -2.16
C LYS A 193 -0.23 -12.69 -1.61
N ILE A 194 -0.65 -13.64 -2.46
CA ILE A 194 -0.88 -15.04 -2.08
C ILE A 194 0.42 -15.69 -1.58
N LEU A 195 1.54 -15.48 -2.27
CA LEU A 195 2.84 -15.99 -1.86
C LEU A 195 3.34 -15.33 -0.56
N GLY A 196 3.05 -14.04 -0.35
CA GLY A 196 3.35 -13.35 0.91
C GLY A 196 2.57 -13.94 2.09
N GLU A 197 1.31 -14.33 1.89
CA GLU A 197 0.55 -15.09 2.88
C GLU A 197 1.21 -16.46 3.13
N GLY A 198 1.60 -17.18 2.07
CA GLY A 198 2.32 -18.45 2.17
C GLY A 198 3.65 -18.34 2.93
N GLN A 199 4.39 -17.24 2.74
CA GLN A 199 5.61 -16.92 3.47
C GLN A 199 5.33 -16.77 4.97
N LEU A 200 4.25 -16.10 5.35
CA LEU A 200 3.85 -15.98 6.75
C LEU A 200 3.50 -17.35 7.36
N ARG A 201 2.81 -18.21 6.60
CA ARG A 201 2.50 -19.59 7.00
C ARG A 201 3.78 -20.40 7.25
N MET A 202 4.77 -20.33 6.36
CA MET A 202 6.06 -21.00 6.56
C MET A 202 6.83 -20.49 7.79
N LYS A 203 6.79 -19.18 8.06
CA LYS A 203 7.39 -18.62 9.29
C LYS A 203 6.72 -19.13 10.56
N ARG A 204 5.39 -19.27 10.56
CA ARG A 204 4.65 -19.88 11.68
C ARG A 204 5.00 -21.35 11.85
N ALA A 205 5.08 -22.10 10.74
CA ALA A 205 5.50 -23.49 10.78
C ALA A 205 6.90 -23.66 11.42
N LEU A 206 7.85 -22.79 11.06
CA LEU A 206 9.19 -22.78 11.69
C LEU A 206 9.11 -22.48 13.19
N GLY A 207 8.33 -21.50 13.61
CA GLY A 207 8.11 -21.22 15.03
C GLY A 207 7.55 -22.42 15.79
N SER A 208 6.54 -23.11 15.24
CA SER A 208 5.99 -24.33 15.83
C SER A 208 7.01 -25.49 15.85
N MET A 209 7.89 -25.60 14.86
CA MET A 209 8.98 -26.58 14.89
C MET A 209 10.04 -26.27 15.96
N GLU A 210 10.32 -24.98 16.22
CA GLU A 210 11.20 -24.56 17.31
C GLU A 210 10.59 -24.85 18.68
N GLU A 211 9.30 -24.61 18.85
CA GLU A 211 8.53 -25.00 20.05
C GLU A 211 8.59 -26.52 20.26
N ALA A 212 8.35 -27.32 19.22
CA ALA A 212 8.45 -28.78 19.28
C ALA A 212 9.86 -29.23 19.70
N LEU A 213 10.93 -28.64 19.15
CA LEU A 213 12.30 -28.94 19.57
C LEU A 213 12.60 -28.56 21.02
N MET A 214 12.03 -27.46 21.51
CA MET A 214 12.18 -27.03 22.89
C MET A 214 11.51 -28.01 23.85
N HIS A 215 10.30 -28.46 23.50
CA HIS A 215 9.57 -29.48 24.27
C HIS A 215 10.29 -30.83 24.24
N SER A 216 10.72 -31.29 23.06
CA SER A 216 11.50 -32.52 22.86
C SER A 216 12.80 -32.52 23.67
N ARG A 217 13.52 -31.38 23.69
CA ARG A 217 14.73 -31.25 24.50
C ARG A 217 14.42 -31.33 25.99
N ARG A 218 13.31 -30.76 26.45
CA ARG A 218 12.88 -30.83 27.85
C ARG A 218 12.47 -32.26 28.22
N ASP A 219 11.90 -32.98 27.28
CA ASP A 219 11.45 -34.36 27.44
C ASP A 219 12.61 -35.34 27.67
N MET A 220 13.67 -35.21 26.86
CA MET A 220 14.93 -35.96 27.01
C MET A 220 15.61 -35.87 28.40
N PHE A 221 15.27 -34.87 29.23
CA PHE A 221 15.84 -34.69 30.58
C PHE A 221 14.82 -34.95 31.71
N GLY A 222 13.82 -35.80 31.45
CA GLY A 222 12.79 -36.16 32.44
C GLY A 222 11.54 -35.29 32.33
N GLY A 223 11.12 -35.01 31.10
CA GLY A 223 9.76 -34.52 30.86
C GLY A 223 8.71 -35.59 31.19
N GLY A 224 7.45 -35.15 31.23
CA GLY A 224 6.33 -36.02 31.55
C GLY A 224 5.27 -35.90 30.47
N THR A 225 4.16 -36.61 30.61
CA THR A 225 3.08 -36.68 29.60
C THR A 225 2.57 -35.32 29.08
N PHE A 226 2.75 -34.23 29.84
CA PHE A 226 2.41 -32.88 29.44
C PHE A 226 3.38 -32.27 28.39
N THR A 227 4.69 -32.57 28.45
CA THR A 227 5.67 -32.11 27.45
C THR A 227 5.44 -32.79 26.10
N ASP A 228 5.11 -34.09 26.10
CA ASP A 228 4.72 -34.84 24.90
C ASP A 228 3.50 -34.25 24.19
N MET A 229 2.46 -33.89 24.95
CA MET A 229 1.24 -33.32 24.38
C MET A 229 1.51 -31.96 23.71
N MET A 230 2.36 -31.13 24.34
CA MET A 230 2.74 -29.82 23.80
C MET A 230 3.59 -29.97 22.53
N GLU A 231 4.55 -30.88 22.53
CA GLU A 231 5.38 -31.21 21.37
C GLU A 231 4.52 -31.68 20.18
N ARG A 232 3.61 -32.63 20.41
CA ARG A 232 2.69 -33.11 19.38
C ARG A 232 1.77 -32.02 18.84
N ASN A 233 1.25 -31.16 19.71
CA ASN A 233 0.44 -30.02 19.28
C ASN A 233 1.25 -29.04 18.42
N ALA A 234 2.52 -28.80 18.76
CA ALA A 234 3.41 -27.95 17.98
C ALA A 234 3.75 -28.57 16.61
N LEU A 235 4.07 -29.87 16.54
CA LEU A 235 4.29 -30.59 15.28
C LEU A 235 3.05 -30.56 14.37
N SER A 236 1.86 -30.79 14.95
CA SER A 236 0.59 -30.74 14.22
C SER A 236 0.27 -29.33 13.70
N GLN A 237 0.61 -28.28 14.46
CA GLN A 237 0.50 -26.89 14.01
C GLN A 237 1.44 -26.62 12.83
N ALA A 238 2.70 -27.06 12.92
CA ALA A 238 3.67 -26.90 11.85
C ALA A 238 3.18 -27.56 10.55
N GLU A 239 2.64 -28.77 10.62
CA GLU A 239 2.12 -29.48 9.45
C GLU A 239 0.93 -28.76 8.80
N ARG A 240 -0.03 -28.28 9.60
CA ARG A 240 -1.16 -27.50 9.08
C ARG A 240 -0.70 -26.24 8.36
N GLU A 241 0.27 -25.52 8.91
CA GLU A 241 0.79 -24.30 8.31
C GLU A 241 1.56 -24.59 7.01
N VAL A 242 2.34 -25.68 6.94
CA VAL A 242 3.01 -26.15 5.71
C VAL A 242 2.01 -26.55 4.64
N MET A 243 0.96 -27.30 5.00
CA MET A 243 -0.11 -27.68 4.06
C MET A 243 -0.82 -26.43 3.51
N SER A 244 -1.14 -25.47 4.38
CA SER A 244 -1.74 -24.20 3.97
C SER A 244 -0.83 -23.42 3.02
N ALA A 245 0.48 -23.39 3.27
CA ALA A 245 1.44 -22.74 2.39
C ALA A 245 1.50 -23.40 1.00
N ASN A 246 1.48 -24.74 0.95
CA ASN A 246 1.44 -25.48 -0.32
C ASN A 246 0.15 -25.20 -1.12
N MET A 247 -1.00 -25.12 -0.46
CA MET A 247 -2.27 -24.75 -1.12
C MET A 247 -2.22 -23.34 -1.72
N LEU A 248 -1.61 -22.39 -1.01
CA LEU A 248 -1.42 -21.02 -1.52
C LEU A 248 -0.49 -21.00 -2.74
N VAL A 249 0.57 -21.81 -2.75
CA VAL A 249 1.44 -21.96 -3.94
C VAL A 249 0.66 -22.53 -5.13
N MET A 250 -0.15 -23.56 -4.91
CA MET A 250 -1.01 -24.12 -5.97
C MET A 250 -2.02 -23.10 -6.50
N GLN A 251 -2.55 -22.23 -5.63
CA GLN A 251 -3.43 -21.13 -6.05
C GLN A 251 -2.66 -20.10 -6.89
N ALA A 252 -1.47 -19.70 -6.45
CA ALA A 252 -0.61 -18.76 -7.17
C ALA A 252 -0.20 -19.31 -8.56
N GLN A 253 0.05 -20.61 -8.67
CA GLN A 253 0.39 -21.28 -9.93
C GLN A 253 -0.69 -21.17 -11.01
N ARG A 254 -1.97 -21.15 -10.60
CA ARG A 254 -3.08 -20.98 -11.55
C ARG A 254 -3.09 -19.59 -12.20
N MET A 255 -2.48 -18.61 -11.56
CA MET A 255 -2.40 -17.23 -12.03
C MET A 255 -1.08 -16.94 -12.75
N SER A 256 0.02 -17.53 -12.27
CA SER A 256 1.35 -17.38 -12.87
C SER A 256 2.04 -18.75 -12.93
N PRO A 257 2.19 -19.35 -14.14
CA PRO A 257 2.82 -20.66 -14.30
C PRO A 257 4.32 -20.63 -13.98
N MET A 258 4.90 -19.45 -13.75
CA MET A 258 6.29 -19.27 -13.34
C MET A 258 6.52 -19.60 -11.85
N VAL A 259 5.46 -19.71 -11.05
CA VAL A 259 5.55 -20.13 -9.65
C VAL A 259 5.86 -21.63 -9.59
N ARG A 260 6.94 -22.00 -8.90
CA ARG A 260 7.36 -23.41 -8.78
C ARG A 260 6.84 -24.04 -7.50
N ASN A 261 6.74 -25.38 -7.52
CA ASN A 261 6.44 -26.16 -6.32
C ASN A 261 7.54 -25.97 -5.27
N LEU A 262 7.14 -26.01 -4.00
CA LEU A 262 8.07 -26.02 -2.89
C LEU A 262 8.70 -27.42 -2.75
N PRO A 263 9.90 -27.52 -2.15
CA PRO A 263 10.45 -28.79 -1.68
C PRO A 263 9.46 -29.54 -0.81
N GLN A 264 9.41 -30.87 -0.98
CA GLN A 264 8.56 -31.71 -0.15
C GLN A 264 9.00 -31.64 1.32
N VAL A 265 8.03 -31.41 2.20
CA VAL A 265 8.23 -31.39 3.65
C VAL A 265 7.53 -32.61 4.24
N THR A 266 8.26 -33.36 5.05
CA THR A 266 7.71 -34.43 5.89
C THR A 266 7.97 -34.02 7.33
N ILE A 267 6.91 -33.98 8.14
CA ILE A 267 7.00 -33.73 9.59
C ILE A 267 6.66 -35.05 10.27
N ASP A 268 7.65 -35.63 10.95
CA ASP A 268 7.46 -36.88 11.66
C ASP A 268 6.64 -36.64 12.94
N GLN A 269 5.40 -37.15 13.00
CA GLN A 269 4.53 -37.03 14.17
C GLN A 269 4.77 -38.10 15.26
N GLY A 270 5.64 -39.09 15.01
CA GLY A 270 5.84 -40.25 15.89
C GLY A 270 4.72 -41.28 15.77
N ASN A 271 5.05 -42.57 15.73
CA ASN A 271 4.05 -43.65 15.64
C ASN A 271 3.52 -43.99 17.04
N LEU A 272 2.21 -43.86 17.21
CA LEU A 272 1.41 -44.03 18.45
C LEU A 272 1.55 -45.38 19.19
N MET A 273 2.30 -46.37 18.66
CA MET A 273 2.25 -47.76 19.12
C MET A 273 3.57 -48.32 19.68
N MET A 274 4.71 -47.62 19.53
CA MET A 274 6.03 -48.13 19.99
C MET A 274 6.58 -47.45 21.25
N ASP A 275 6.08 -46.27 21.63
CA ASP A 275 6.59 -45.48 22.77
C ASP A 275 6.24 -46.05 24.16
N VAL A 276 5.51 -47.18 24.23
CA VAL A 276 5.12 -47.80 25.51
C VAL A 276 6.00 -48.99 25.89
N PHE A 277 6.92 -49.44 25.03
CA PHE A 277 7.59 -50.74 25.22
C PHE A 277 9.13 -50.73 25.31
N PHE A 278 9.85 -49.61 25.12
CA PHE A 278 11.33 -49.57 25.24
C PHE A 278 11.85 -48.25 25.86
N ASP A 279 12.68 -48.36 26.91
CA ASP A 279 13.24 -47.33 27.80
C ASP A 279 13.62 -45.94 27.19
N ASN A 280 12.80 -44.92 27.51
CA ASN A 280 13.01 -43.53 27.98
C ASN A 280 14.24 -42.64 27.66
N VAL A 281 15.24 -43.03 26.87
CA VAL A 281 16.32 -42.08 26.49
C VAL A 281 16.77 -42.27 25.03
N PHE A 282 16.92 -43.52 24.58
CA PHE A 282 17.36 -43.80 23.22
C PHE A 282 16.25 -43.51 22.19
N THR A 283 14.99 -43.79 22.55
CA THR A 283 13.82 -43.51 21.73
C THR A 283 13.59 -42.01 21.58
N ASP A 284 13.74 -41.25 22.67
CA ASP A 284 13.55 -39.79 22.70
C ASP A 284 14.66 -39.08 21.94
N MET A 285 15.91 -39.56 22.03
CA MET A 285 17.02 -39.00 21.25
C MET A 285 16.82 -39.24 19.75
N ALA A 286 16.33 -40.41 19.35
CA ALA A 286 16.01 -40.71 17.95
C ALA A 286 14.81 -39.87 17.44
N PHE A 287 13.80 -39.63 18.28
CA PHE A 287 12.66 -38.78 17.94
C PHE A 287 13.07 -37.30 17.84
N HIS A 288 13.88 -36.82 18.78
CA HIS A 288 14.47 -35.49 18.75
C HIS A 288 15.26 -35.23 17.45
N ASP A 289 16.05 -36.21 17.00
CA ASP A 289 16.79 -36.09 15.73
C ASP A 289 15.87 -36.09 14.50
N LYS A 290 14.73 -36.82 14.53
CA LYS A 290 13.70 -36.71 13.49
C LYS A 290 13.04 -35.33 13.45
N ILE A 291 12.80 -34.71 14.60
CA ILE A 291 12.26 -33.34 14.67
C ILE A 291 13.27 -32.33 14.14
N LYS A 292 14.58 -32.50 14.42
CA LYS A 292 15.62 -31.68 13.78
C LYS A 292 15.58 -31.81 12.26
N ALA A 293 15.52 -33.04 11.74
CA ALA A 293 15.45 -33.28 10.30
C ALA A 293 14.18 -32.68 9.67
N SER A 294 13.04 -32.80 10.35
CA SER A 294 11.77 -32.17 9.97
C SER A 294 11.90 -30.64 9.93
N ARG A 295 12.52 -30.02 10.95
CA ARG A 295 12.77 -28.57 10.98
C ARG A 295 13.64 -28.13 9.80
N GLU A 296 14.71 -28.87 9.50
CA GLU A 296 15.55 -28.56 8.35
C GLU A 296 14.79 -28.66 7.02
N SER A 297 13.85 -29.60 6.91
CA SER A 297 12.97 -29.71 5.74
C SER A 297 12.04 -28.52 5.60
N VAL A 298 11.37 -28.11 6.69
CA VAL A 298 10.54 -26.91 6.74
C VAL A 298 11.37 -25.66 6.40
N LEU A 299 12.61 -25.56 6.90
CA LEU A 299 13.52 -24.45 6.62
C LEU A 299 13.87 -24.36 5.14
N ARG A 300 14.19 -25.49 4.49
CA ARG A 300 14.45 -25.52 3.04
C ARG A 300 13.22 -25.06 2.25
N ALA A 301 12.03 -25.48 2.66
CA ALA A 301 10.79 -25.05 2.01
C ALA A 301 10.48 -23.56 2.24
N ALA A 302 10.77 -23.02 3.43
CA ALA A 302 10.65 -21.60 3.73
C ALA A 302 11.61 -20.76 2.88
N ILE A 303 12.87 -21.19 2.73
CA ILE A 303 13.85 -20.54 1.85
C ILE A 303 13.37 -20.57 0.39
N ALA A 304 12.83 -21.70 -0.07
CA ALA A 304 12.27 -21.80 -1.41
C ALA A 304 11.06 -20.85 -1.61
N MET A 305 10.19 -20.74 -0.59
CA MET A 305 9.08 -19.79 -0.59
C MET A 305 9.57 -18.33 -0.68
N ASP A 306 10.59 -17.97 0.10
CA ASP A 306 11.21 -16.64 0.04
C ASP A 306 11.75 -16.35 -1.38
N GLY A 307 12.37 -17.35 -2.00
CA GLY A 307 12.80 -17.29 -3.40
C GLY A 307 11.65 -17.07 -4.38
N GLN A 308 10.50 -17.73 -4.19
CA GLN A 308 9.31 -17.49 -5.03
C GLN A 308 8.75 -16.08 -4.86
N VAL A 309 8.68 -15.57 -3.62
CA VAL A 309 8.26 -14.19 -3.33
C VAL A 309 9.20 -13.18 -3.99
N ALA A 310 10.51 -13.38 -3.86
CA ALA A 310 11.51 -12.51 -4.49
C ALA A 310 11.40 -12.53 -6.02
N ALA A 311 11.24 -13.70 -6.63
CA ALA A 311 11.04 -13.84 -8.07
C ALA A 311 9.74 -13.16 -8.53
N ALA A 312 8.64 -13.28 -7.78
CA ALA A 312 7.38 -12.60 -8.09
C ALA A 312 7.50 -11.08 -8.02
N ARG A 313 8.21 -10.55 -7.01
CA ARG A 313 8.51 -9.11 -6.92
C ARG A 313 9.31 -8.61 -8.11
N GLN A 314 10.32 -9.37 -8.54
CA GLN A 314 11.13 -9.01 -9.69
C GLN A 314 10.30 -8.95 -10.97
N ARG A 315 9.46 -9.97 -11.22
CA ARG A 315 8.53 -9.99 -12.36
C ARG A 315 7.56 -8.82 -12.33
N LEU A 316 6.99 -8.51 -11.16
CA LEU A 316 6.09 -7.37 -11.00
C LEU A 316 6.81 -6.06 -11.32
N HIS A 317 8.03 -5.86 -10.82
CA HIS A 317 8.81 -4.66 -11.12
C HIS A 317 9.13 -4.52 -12.62
N GLU A 318 9.46 -5.60 -13.31
CA GLU A 318 9.65 -5.62 -14.77
C GLU A 318 8.36 -5.27 -15.51
N LEU A 319 7.23 -5.86 -15.10
CA LEU A 319 5.91 -5.57 -15.67
C LEU A 319 5.47 -4.13 -15.42
N GLU A 320 5.75 -3.55 -14.25
CA GLU A 320 5.50 -2.13 -13.96
C GLU A 320 6.35 -1.22 -14.84
N GLY A 321 7.61 -1.59 -15.09
CA GLY A 321 8.48 -0.91 -16.05
C GLY A 321 7.91 -0.93 -17.47
N GLU A 322 7.51 -2.11 -17.95
CA GLU A 322 6.86 -2.26 -19.25
C GLU A 322 5.53 -1.50 -19.30
N LEU A 323 4.71 -1.57 -18.25
CA LEU A 323 3.42 -0.90 -18.18
C LEU A 323 3.55 0.62 -18.36
N ARG A 324 4.55 1.25 -17.73
CA ARG A 324 4.84 2.68 -17.91
C ARG A 324 5.18 3.02 -19.36
N MET A 325 6.02 2.20 -20.01
CA MET A 325 6.35 2.41 -21.43
C MET A 325 5.13 2.24 -22.33
N ARG A 326 4.32 1.18 -22.12
CA ARG A 326 3.10 0.94 -22.90
C ARG A 326 2.05 2.02 -22.67
N GLU A 327 1.97 2.56 -21.45
CA GLU A 327 1.09 3.66 -21.11
C GLU A 327 1.46 4.93 -21.88
N GLN A 328 2.76 5.26 -21.92
CA GLN A 328 3.26 6.37 -22.71
C GLN A 328 2.97 6.18 -24.21
N ASP A 329 3.32 5.01 -24.78
CA ASP A 329 3.03 4.65 -26.17
C ASP A 329 1.54 4.80 -26.52
N MET A 330 0.65 4.33 -25.63
CA MET A 330 -0.79 4.44 -25.80
C MET A 330 -1.25 5.90 -25.76
N ARG A 331 -0.75 6.70 -24.81
CA ARG A 331 -1.09 8.12 -24.69
C ARG A 331 -0.65 8.89 -25.94
N GLU A 332 0.59 8.70 -26.39
CA GLU A 332 1.10 9.35 -27.60
C GLU A 332 0.32 8.94 -28.85
N ALA A 333 -0.04 7.66 -29.00
CA ALA A 333 -0.85 7.20 -30.13
C ALA A 333 -2.27 7.80 -30.11
N ARG A 334 -2.88 7.92 -28.93
CA ARG A 334 -4.20 8.55 -28.76
C ARG A 334 -4.14 10.04 -29.07
N GLU A 335 -3.11 10.74 -28.60
CA GLU A 335 -2.92 12.16 -28.89
C GLU A 335 -2.73 12.41 -30.39
N LYS A 336 -1.94 11.56 -31.07
CA LYS A 336 -1.79 11.62 -32.54
C LYS A 336 -3.12 11.40 -33.27
N LEU A 337 -3.87 10.37 -32.88
CA LEU A 337 -5.19 10.11 -33.44
C LEU A 337 -6.14 11.31 -33.23
N GLN A 338 -6.15 11.88 -32.04
CA GLN A 338 -6.95 13.06 -31.74
C GLN A 338 -6.55 14.26 -32.62
N LYS A 339 -5.26 14.54 -32.80
CA LYS A 339 -4.78 15.62 -33.68
C LYS A 339 -5.20 15.42 -35.14
N VAL A 340 -5.13 14.19 -35.64
CA VAL A 340 -5.63 13.87 -37.00
C VAL A 340 -7.13 14.11 -37.09
N ARG A 341 -7.90 13.68 -36.09
CA ARG A 341 -9.35 13.92 -36.04
C ARG A 341 -9.68 15.41 -35.98
N GLU A 342 -8.96 16.20 -35.18
CA GLU A 342 -9.11 17.66 -35.12
C GLU A 342 -8.84 18.32 -36.48
N SER A 343 -7.75 17.95 -37.16
CA SER A 343 -7.43 18.41 -38.51
C SER A 343 -8.55 18.07 -39.52
N VAL A 344 -9.12 16.86 -39.41
CA VAL A 344 -10.27 16.46 -40.22
C VAL A 344 -11.48 17.35 -39.94
N PHE A 345 -11.79 17.64 -38.67
CA PHE A 345 -12.86 18.56 -38.28
C PHE A 345 -12.64 19.98 -38.83
N GLU A 346 -11.42 20.50 -38.76
CA GLU A 346 -11.05 21.81 -39.29
C GLU A 346 -11.18 21.87 -40.82
N SER A 347 -10.74 20.84 -41.52
CA SER A 347 -10.82 20.75 -42.99
C SER A 347 -12.27 20.82 -43.49
N VAL A 348 -13.20 20.17 -42.80
CA VAL A 348 -14.64 20.18 -43.16
C VAL A 348 -15.28 21.51 -42.77
N ALA A 349 -14.93 22.07 -41.61
CA ALA A 349 -15.44 23.37 -41.17
C ALA A 349 -14.99 24.52 -42.10
N GLY A 350 -13.75 24.50 -42.59
CA GLY A 350 -13.22 25.49 -43.54
C GLY A 350 -13.76 25.35 -44.97
N SER A 351 -14.32 24.19 -45.32
CA SER A 351 -14.88 23.90 -46.65
C SER A 351 -16.37 24.28 -46.79
N THR A 352 -17.00 24.80 -45.72
CA THR A 352 -18.43 25.16 -45.73
C THR A 352 -18.58 26.63 -46.14
N PRO A 353 -19.18 26.97 -47.29
CA PRO A 353 -19.42 28.37 -47.67
C PRO A 353 -20.36 29.04 -46.64
N PRO A 354 -20.16 30.33 -46.31
CA PRO A 354 -21.14 31.05 -45.48
C PRO A 354 -22.52 31.00 -46.15
N PRO A 355 -23.61 30.90 -45.37
CA PRO A 355 -24.96 30.84 -45.94
C PRO A 355 -25.19 32.07 -46.82
N ALA A 356 -25.63 31.84 -48.06
CA ALA A 356 -26.02 32.91 -48.96
C ALA A 356 -27.20 33.63 -48.30
N TYR A 357 -26.99 34.88 -47.89
CA TYR A 357 -28.08 35.75 -47.50
C TYR A 357 -28.88 36.06 -48.77
N GLU A 358 -30.12 35.57 -48.84
CA GLU A 358 -31.09 36.02 -49.84
C GLU A 358 -31.39 37.51 -49.54
N ALA A 359 -31.19 38.35 -50.55
CA ALA A 359 -31.35 39.81 -50.49
C ALA A 359 -32.78 40.24 -50.82
#